data_AF-A0A1G2P2J7-F1
#
_entry.id   AF-A0A1G2P2J7-F1
#
_cell.length_a   1.000
_cell.length_b   1.000
_cell.length_c   1.000
_cell.angle_alpha   90.00
_cell.angle_beta   90.00
_cell.angle_gamma   90.00
#
_symmetry.space_group_name_H-M   'P 1'
#
loop_
_entity.id
_entity.type
_entity.pdbx_description
1 polymer ?
#
loop_
_entity_poly.entity_id
_entity_poly.type
_entity_poly.pdbx_seq_one_letter_code
_entity_poly.pdbx_strand_id
1 'polypeptide(L)'
;MDHPLKQKIAPRLNLNGFSDTEKEEIITMLENIAKEKIFIAILDELSHDEKSELEKMSEGEYADKLSAFLAPHFDKFRSIIDKRTEEVVGEFNALRV
;
A
#
# COMPACT_ATOMS: atom_id res chain seq x y z
N MET A 1 -8.58 2.18 14.98
CA MET A 1 -8.52 0.87 14.29
C MET A 1 -7.13 0.74 13.74
N ASP A 2 -6.37 -0.26 14.16
CA ASP A 2 -5.03 -0.52 13.61
C ASP A 2 -5.11 -0.78 12.11
N HIS A 3 -4.30 -0.05 11.34
CA HIS A 3 -4.27 -0.20 9.88
C HIS A 3 -3.62 -1.54 9.51
N PRO A 4 -4.25 -2.37 8.65
CA PRO A 4 -3.74 -3.71 8.32
C PRO A 4 -2.35 -3.71 7.66
N LEU A 5 -1.94 -2.62 7.00
CA LEU A 5 -0.60 -2.44 6.44
C LEU A 5 0.45 -2.17 7.53
N LYS A 6 0.11 -1.39 8.55
CA LYS A 6 0.97 -1.10 9.70
C LYS A 6 1.41 -2.39 10.40
N GLN A 7 0.47 -3.31 10.59
CA GLN A 7 0.69 -4.64 11.18
C GLN A 7 1.58 -5.55 10.31
N LYS A 8 1.61 -5.35 8.98
CA LYS A 8 2.52 -6.06 8.06
C LYS A 8 3.93 -5.48 8.03
N ILE A 9 4.06 -4.16 8.20
CA ILE A 9 5.34 -3.43 8.08
C ILE A 9 6.11 -3.45 9.40
N ALA A 10 5.49 -3.03 10.50
CA ALA A 10 6.13 -2.83 11.79
C ALA A 10 7.00 -4.01 12.29
N PRO A 11 6.55 -5.28 12.26
CA PRO A 11 7.35 -6.40 12.78
C PRO A 11 8.56 -6.76 11.89
N ARG A 12 8.67 -6.22 10.67
CA ARG A 12 9.72 -6.56 9.69
C ARG A 12 10.82 -5.50 9.60
N LEU A 13 10.67 -4.37 10.31
CA LEU A 13 11.62 -3.27 10.29
C LEU A 13 12.72 -3.45 11.34
N ASN A 14 13.97 -3.24 10.93
CA ASN A 14 15.07 -3.09 11.89
C ASN A 14 15.02 -1.67 12.47
N LEU A 15 14.36 -1.52 13.62
CA LEU A 15 14.20 -0.23 14.31
C LEU A 15 15.09 -0.08 15.55
N ASN A 16 16.13 -0.90 15.68
CA ASN A 16 17.07 -0.81 16.79
C ASN A 16 17.72 0.59 16.83
N GLY A 17 17.81 1.17 18.01
CA GLY A 17 18.41 2.50 18.22
C GLY A 17 17.48 3.69 17.99
N PHE A 18 16.23 3.48 17.55
CA PHE A 18 15.21 4.53 17.51
C PHE A 18 14.38 4.55 18.80
N SER A 19 13.94 5.74 19.19
CA SER A 19 12.92 5.95 20.22
C SER A 19 11.54 5.49 19.74
N ASP A 20 10.60 5.29 20.66
CA ASP A 20 9.26 4.82 20.29
C ASP A 20 8.49 5.84 19.43
N THR A 21 8.72 7.14 19.62
CA THR A 21 8.18 8.19 18.76
C THR A 21 8.73 8.10 17.34
N GLU A 22 10.04 7.95 17.18
CA GLU A 22 10.68 7.82 15.87
C GLU A 22 10.23 6.54 15.15
N LYS A 23 10.05 5.44 15.88
CA LYS A 23 9.50 4.20 15.31
C LYS A 23 8.13 4.44 14.72
N GLU A 24 7.24 5.11 15.44
CA GLU A 24 5.88 5.36 14.99
C GLU A 24 5.84 6.27 13.75
N GLU A 25 6.70 7.28 13.71
CA GLU A 25 6.86 8.17 12.55
C GLU A 25 7.38 7.40 11.33
N ILE A 26 8.43 6.59 11.50
CA ILE A 26 9.00 5.77 10.43
C ILE A 26 7.96 4.78 9.90
N ILE A 27 7.25 4.07 10.79
CA ILE A 27 6.23 3.10 10.40
C ILE A 27 5.10 3.80 9.62
N THR A 28 4.66 4.98 10.07
CA THR A 28 3.62 5.75 9.38
C THR A 28 4.07 6.25 8.01
N MET A 29 5.32 6.72 7.91
CA MET A 29 5.90 7.16 6.64
C MET A 29 5.99 5.99 5.64
N LEU A 30 6.51 4.84 6.07
CA LEU A 30 6.63 3.65 5.23
C LEU A 30 5.26 3.08 4.84
N GLU A 31 4.26 3.16 5.73
CA GLU A 31 2.88 2.82 5.40
C GLU A 31 2.35 3.69 4.26
N ASN A 32 2.57 5.01 4.32
CA ASN A 32 2.11 5.92 3.27
C ASN A 32 2.81 5.66 1.94
N ILE A 33 4.14 5.45 1.95
CA ILE A 33 4.91 5.10 0.76
C ILE A 33 4.41 3.77 0.17
N ALA A 34 4.17 2.76 1.01
CA ALA A 34 3.63 1.49 0.56
C ALA A 34 2.25 1.65 -0.07
N LYS A 35 1.34 2.42 0.56
CA LYS A 35 0.00 2.71 0.00
C LYS A 35 0.09 3.35 -1.38
N GLU A 36 0.96 4.34 -1.55
CA GLU A 36 1.14 5.03 -2.83
C GLU A 36 1.70 4.10 -3.91
N LYS A 37 2.77 3.34 -3.61
CA LYS A 37 3.33 2.34 -4.54
C LYS A 37 2.31 1.26 -4.91
N ILE A 38 1.50 0.82 -3.95
CA ILE A 38 0.42 -0.15 -4.18
C ILE A 38 -0.64 0.44 -5.10
N PHE A 39 -1.09 1.66 -4.81
CA PHE A 39 -2.13 2.33 -5.61
C PHE A 39 -1.68 2.53 -7.06
N ILE A 40 -0.45 3.03 -7.28
CA ILE A 40 0.11 3.19 -8.62
C ILE A 40 0.20 1.84 -9.35
N ALA A 41 0.70 0.80 -8.68
CA ALA A 41 0.81 -0.53 -9.28
C ALA A 41 -0.56 -1.14 -9.60
N ILE A 42 -1.57 -0.92 -8.76
CA ILE A 42 -2.95 -1.31 -9.04
C ILE A 42 -3.46 -0.59 -10.30
N LEU A 43 -3.26 0.72 -10.38
CA LEU A 43 -3.64 1.49 -11.57
C LEU A 43 -2.91 0.99 -12.82
N ASP A 44 -1.63 0.67 -12.75
CA ASP A 44 -0.85 0.18 -13.90
C ASP A 44 -1.39 -1.14 -14.47
N GLU A 45 -1.99 -1.99 -13.64
CA GLU A 45 -2.58 -3.26 -14.06
C GLU A 45 -3.97 -3.12 -14.68
N LEU A 46 -4.62 -1.97 -14.52
CA LEU A 46 -5.90 -1.68 -15.16
C LEU A 46 -5.69 -1.37 -16.65
N SER A 47 -6.58 -1.91 -17.48
CA SER A 47 -6.68 -1.54 -18.89
C SER A 47 -7.09 -0.08 -19.08
N HIS A 48 -6.94 0.42 -20.31
CA HIS A 48 -7.33 1.79 -20.63
C HIS A 48 -8.82 2.06 -20.36
N ASP A 49 -9.68 1.09 -20.69
CA ASP A 49 -11.13 1.21 -20.46
C ASP A 49 -11.46 1.23 -18.96
N GLU A 50 -10.81 0.35 -18.19
CA GLU A 50 -10.94 0.29 -16.73
C GLU A 50 -10.50 1.60 -16.05
N LYS A 51 -9.39 2.19 -16.50
CA LYS A 51 -8.95 3.51 -16.02
C LYS A 51 -9.99 4.60 -16.33
N SER A 52 -10.55 4.59 -17.54
CA SER A 52 -11.57 5.56 -17.94
C SER A 52 -12.86 5.41 -17.12
N GLU A 53 -13.24 4.19 -16.75
CA GLU A 53 -14.38 3.96 -15.84
C GLU A 53 -14.09 4.46 -14.42
N LEU A 54 -12.88 4.25 -13.92
CA LEU A 54 -12.44 4.72 -12.60
C LEU A 54 -12.45 6.26 -12.52
N GLU A 55 -12.02 6.95 -13.58
CA GLU A 55 -12.05 8.42 -13.69
C GLU A 55 -13.47 9.00 -13.74
N LYS A 56 -14.45 8.22 -14.22
CA LYS A 56 -15.86 8.61 -14.28
C LYS A 56 -16.59 8.39 -12.95
N MET A 57 -15.99 7.68 -11.99
CA MET A 57 -16.59 7.50 -10.67
C MET A 57 -16.56 8.81 -9.89
N SER A 58 -17.73 9.24 -9.41
CA SER A 58 -17.82 10.41 -8.52
C SER A 58 -17.29 10.08 -7.12
N GLU A 59 -16.77 11.08 -6.39
CA GLU A 59 -16.26 10.91 -5.01
C GLU A 59 -17.25 10.19 -4.07
N GLY A 60 -18.56 10.41 -4.25
CA GLY A 60 -19.61 9.80 -3.43
C GLY A 60 -19.93 8.34 -3.78
N GLU A 61 -19.62 7.90 -4.99
CA GLU A 61 -19.82 6.50 -5.42
C GLU A 61 -18.53 5.68 -5.34
N TYR A 62 -17.40 6.34 -5.07
CA TYR A 62 -16.08 5.77 -5.14
C TYR A 62 -15.93 4.59 -4.18
N ALA A 63 -16.30 4.71 -2.90
CA ALA A 63 -16.07 3.64 -1.92
C ALA A 63 -16.78 2.31 -2.27
N ASP A 64 -18.06 2.37 -2.67
CA ASP A 64 -18.87 1.17 -2.94
C ASP A 64 -18.58 0.58 -4.33
N LYS A 65 -18.45 1.43 -5.37
CA LYS A 65 -18.18 0.97 -6.73
C LYS A 65 -16.74 0.55 -6.93
N LEU A 66 -15.77 1.20 -6.27
CA LEU A 66 -14.36 0.82 -6.35
C LEU A 66 -14.15 -0.59 -5.79
N SER A 67 -14.80 -0.94 -4.67
CA SER A 67 -14.71 -2.29 -4.11
C SER A 67 -15.18 -3.36 -5.11
N ALA A 68 -16.35 -3.15 -5.73
CA ALA A 68 -16.90 -4.08 -6.72
C ALA A 68 -16.06 -4.15 -8.01
N PHE A 69 -15.53 -3.00 -8.44
CA PHE A 69 -14.70 -2.89 -9.63
C PHE A 69 -13.33 -3.54 -9.45
N LEU A 70 -12.73 -3.39 -8.26
CA LEU A 70 -11.44 -3.98 -7.91
C LEU A 70 -11.55 -5.46 -7.49
N ALA A 71 -12.76 -5.93 -7.18
CA ALA A 71 -13.02 -7.30 -6.75
C ALA A 71 -12.43 -8.41 -7.65
N PRO A 72 -12.63 -8.40 -8.98
CA PRO A 72 -12.07 -9.43 -9.87
C PRO A 72 -10.54 -9.44 -9.90
N HIS A 73 -9.90 -8.36 -9.45
CA HIS A 73 -8.45 -8.21 -9.43
C HIS A 73 -7.84 -8.44 -8.04
N PHE A 74 -8.65 -8.77 -7.02
CA PHE A 74 -8.18 -8.87 -5.63
C PHE A 74 -7.00 -9.84 -5.45
N ASP A 75 -6.99 -10.99 -6.11
CA ASP A 75 -5.88 -11.95 -6.00
C ASP A 75 -4.58 -11.37 -6.57
N LYS A 76 -4.68 -10.62 -7.67
CA LYS A 76 -3.54 -9.92 -8.28
C LYS A 76 -3.07 -8.77 -7.39
N PHE A 77 -4.01 -8.00 -6.84
CA PHE A 77 -3.72 -6.92 -5.90
C PHE A 77 -3.09 -7.42 -4.61
N ARG A 78 -3.48 -8.59 -4.11
CA ARG A 78 -2.83 -9.22 -2.95
C ARG A 78 -1.34 -9.45 -3.21
N SER A 79 -0.98 -9.98 -4.38
CA SER A 79 0.41 -10.16 -4.77
C SER A 79 1.16 -8.82 -4.89
N ILE A 80 0.51 -7.80 -5.45
CA ILE A 80 1.08 -6.45 -5.55
C ILE A 80 1.31 -5.85 -4.15
N ILE A 81 0.32 -5.96 -3.27
CA ILE A 81 0.40 -5.48 -1.88
C ILE A 81 1.58 -6.12 -1.16
N ASP A 82 1.68 -7.45 -1.23
CA ASP A 82 2.76 -8.17 -0.54
C ASP A 82 4.14 -7.81 -1.14
N LYS A 83 4.26 -7.77 -2.47
CA LYS A 83 5.52 -7.40 -3.16
C LYS A 83 5.95 -5.97 -2.84
N ARG A 84 5.07 -4.98 -2.96
CA ARG A 84 5.42 -3.58 -2.69
C ARG A 84 5.72 -3.33 -1.22
N THR A 85 5.02 -4.02 -0.32
CA THR A 85 5.32 -3.99 1.12
C THR A 85 6.73 -4.54 1.39
N GLU A 86 7.08 -5.66 0.76
CA GLU A 86 8.44 -6.24 0.89
C GLU A 86 9.52 -5.35 0.30
N GLU A 87 9.29 -4.72 -0.85
CA GLU A 87 10.22 -3.76 -1.45
C GLU A 87 10.48 -2.59 -0.50
N VAL A 88 9.44 -1.96 0.05
CA VAL A 88 9.59 -0.80 0.96
C VAL A 88 10.32 -1.18 2.25
N VAL A 89 9.99 -2.32 2.85
CA VAL A 89 10.68 -2.83 4.03
C VAL A 89 12.13 -3.18 3.73
N GLY A 90 12.38 -3.82 2.58
CA GLY A 90 13.71 -4.20 2.13
C GLY A 90 14.60 -2.99 1.85
N GLU A 91 14.08 -1.99 1.13
CA GLU A 91 14.76 -0.71 0.87
C GLU A 91 15.16 -0.03 2.17
N PHE A 92 14.24 0.09 3.13
CA PHE A 92 14.52 0.70 4.43
C PHE A 92 15.60 -0.07 5.20
N ASN A 93 15.48 -1.39 5.29
CA ASN A 93 16.44 -2.21 6.02
C ASN A 93 17.83 -2.21 5.36
N ALA A 94 17.90 -2.15 4.03
CA ALA A 94 19.17 -2.08 3.28
C ALA A 94 19.93 -0.77 3.53
N LEU A 95 19.22 0.35 3.75
CA LEU A 95 19.83 1.64 4.11
C LEU A 95 20.46 1.66 5.51
N ARG A 96 20.17 0.65 6.35
CA ARG A 96 20.68 0.53 7.71
C ARG A 96 21.90 -0.40 7.85
N VAL A 97 22.33 -1.07 6.78
CA VAL A 97 23.48 -1.99 6.76
C VAL A 97 24.77 -1.22 6.49
#